data_AF-A0A9W9R178-F1
#
_entry.id   AF-A0A9W9R178-F1
#
_cell.length_a   1.000
_cell.length_b   1.000
_cell.length_c   1.000
_cell.angle_alpha   90.00
_cell.angle_beta   90.00
_cell.angle_gamma   90.00
#
_symmetry.space_group_name_H-M   'P 1'
#
loop_
_entity.id
_entity.type
_entity.pdbx_description
1 polymer ?
#
loop_
_entity_poly.entity_id
_entity_poly.type
_entity_poly.pdbx_seq_one_letter_code
_entity_poly.pdbx_strand_id
1 'polypeptide(L)'
;MITSTIEIAAPPAKVREIFLNFSAYPEWHTEWLKEIKTQDGKNPHDLTAGDKIDVNIENFKFVAEVKENTETVFTWQGPPVFTIAGLHKFHIEPANDGASTIFTQSEDLKGLLSFIMSPSLLGKKMRAHFDIFHRDLKARAEQA
;
A
#
# COMPACT_ATOMS: atom_id res chain seq x y z
N MET A 1 5.42 -14.70 -0.91
CA MET A 1 5.43 -13.24 -1.14
C MET A 1 4.61 -12.97 -2.39
N ILE A 2 3.64 -12.08 -2.29
CA ILE A 2 2.89 -11.58 -3.45
C ILE A 2 3.44 -10.18 -3.75
N THR A 3 3.72 -9.88 -5.01
CA THR A 3 4.30 -8.59 -5.40
C THR A 3 3.76 -8.15 -6.74
N SER A 4 3.64 -6.83 -6.92
CA SER A 4 3.43 -6.19 -8.21
C SER A 4 4.21 -4.88 -8.27
N THR A 5 4.59 -4.46 -9.47
CA THR A 5 5.41 -3.27 -9.71
C THR A 5 4.89 -2.54 -10.94
N ILE A 6 4.89 -1.21 -10.89
CA ILE A 6 4.59 -0.33 -12.03
C ILE A 6 5.57 0.84 -12.08
N GLU A 7 5.85 1.35 -13.27
CA GLU A 7 6.52 2.64 -13.42
C GLU A 7 5.49 3.76 -13.59
N ILE A 8 5.68 4.85 -12.85
CA ILE A 8 4.86 6.06 -12.88
C ILE A 8 5.75 7.21 -13.37
N ALA A 9 5.35 7.90 -14.43
CA ALA A 9 6.01 9.05 -15.02
C ALA A 9 5.77 10.33 -14.20
N ALA A 10 6.14 10.25 -12.91
CA ALA A 10 6.11 11.34 -11.95
C ALA A 10 7.25 11.15 -10.93
N PRO A 11 7.81 12.25 -10.37
CA PRO A 11 8.83 12.16 -9.34
C PRO A 11 8.33 11.46 -8.05
N PRO A 12 9.20 10.75 -7.30
CA PRO A 12 8.82 10.01 -6.09
C PRO A 12 8.11 10.85 -5.03
N ALA A 13 8.55 12.11 -4.84
CA ALA A 13 7.92 13.03 -3.88
C ALA A 13 6.44 13.25 -4.18
N LYS A 14 6.08 13.41 -5.46
CA LYS A 14 4.69 13.61 -5.91
C LYS A 14 3.86 12.34 -5.73
N VAL A 15 4.41 11.19 -6.12
CA VAL A 15 3.73 9.89 -5.93
C VAL A 15 3.48 9.65 -4.45
N ARG A 16 4.46 9.94 -3.61
CA ARG A 16 4.38 9.81 -2.16
C ARG A 16 3.36 10.74 -1.52
N GLU A 17 3.30 12.00 -1.94
CA GLU A 17 2.30 12.97 -1.47
C GLU A 17 0.88 12.50 -1.77
N ILE A 18 0.63 12.02 -2.99
CA ILE A 18 -0.68 11.49 -3.39
C ILE A 18 -1.02 10.23 -2.59
N PHE A 19 -0.06 9.31 -2.44
CA PHE A 19 -0.23 8.09 -1.67
C PHE A 19 -0.53 8.37 -0.18
N LEU A 20 0.18 9.30 0.45
CA LEU A 20 -0.05 9.62 1.86
C LEU A 20 -1.26 10.53 2.11
N ASN A 21 -1.86 11.11 1.07
CA ASN A 21 -3.11 11.86 1.19
C ASN A 21 -4.32 10.91 1.31
N PHE A 22 -4.40 10.21 2.44
CA PHE A 22 -5.42 9.18 2.67
C PHE A 22 -6.85 9.70 2.55
N SER A 23 -7.09 10.95 2.95
CA SER A 23 -8.41 11.59 2.84
C SER A 23 -8.89 11.76 1.39
N ALA A 24 -7.96 11.85 0.43
CA ALA A 24 -8.29 12.02 -0.99
C ALA A 24 -8.54 10.69 -1.72
N TYR A 25 -8.35 9.53 -1.06
CA TYR A 25 -8.55 8.23 -1.71
C TYR A 25 -9.91 8.10 -2.42
N PRO A 26 -11.06 8.49 -1.81
CA PRO A 26 -12.35 8.39 -2.48
C PRO A 26 -12.47 9.18 -3.80
N GLU A 27 -11.59 10.16 -4.03
CA GLU A 27 -11.57 10.96 -5.26
C GLU A 27 -10.92 10.24 -6.44
N TRP A 28 -9.99 9.30 -6.18
CA TRP A 28 -9.19 8.67 -7.24
C TRP A 28 -9.09 7.14 -7.17
N HIS A 29 -9.42 6.50 -6.05
CA HIS A 29 -9.45 5.05 -5.91
C HIS A 29 -10.53 4.58 -4.92
N THR A 30 -11.42 3.68 -5.37
CA THR A 30 -12.56 3.19 -4.56
C THR A 30 -12.74 1.67 -4.59
N GLU A 31 -11.93 0.95 -5.38
CA GLU A 31 -12.16 -0.48 -5.63
C GLU A 31 -11.65 -1.37 -4.48
N TRP A 32 -10.36 -1.28 -4.15
CA TRP A 32 -9.70 -2.24 -3.25
C TRP A 32 -9.28 -1.62 -1.91
N LEU A 33 -8.25 -0.78 -1.90
CA LEU A 33 -7.75 -0.11 -0.70
C LEU A 33 -8.52 1.20 -0.51
N LYS A 34 -9.73 1.07 0.03
CA LYS A 34 -10.73 2.14 0.01
C LYS A 34 -10.42 3.28 0.96
N GLU A 35 -9.77 2.99 2.09
CA GLU A 35 -9.56 3.97 3.14
C GLU A 35 -8.37 3.59 4.01
N ILE A 36 -7.59 4.61 4.37
CA ILE A 36 -6.65 4.58 5.49
C ILE A 36 -6.98 5.79 6.36
N LYS A 37 -7.04 5.62 7.69
CA LYS A 37 -7.23 6.73 8.64
C LYS A 37 -6.22 6.63 9.75
N THR A 38 -5.71 7.78 10.17
CA THR A 38 -4.88 7.89 11.37
C THR A 38 -5.80 7.95 12.60
N GLN A 39 -5.52 7.16 13.64
CA GLN A 39 -6.41 7.07 14.81
C GLN A 39 -6.38 8.33 15.69
N ASP A 40 -5.25 9.05 15.71
CA ASP A 40 -5.05 10.23 16.57
C ASP A 40 -5.06 11.56 15.80
N GLY A 41 -5.55 11.57 14.56
CA GLY A 41 -5.50 12.76 13.69
C GLY A 41 -4.08 13.18 13.30
N LYS A 42 -3.09 12.31 13.55
CA LYS A 42 -1.70 12.50 13.14
C LYS A 42 -1.62 12.69 11.63
N ASN A 43 -0.75 13.58 11.17
CA ASN A 43 -0.48 13.73 9.75
C ASN A 43 0.12 12.41 9.23
N PRO A 44 -0.36 11.84 8.10
CA PRO A 44 0.21 10.64 7.49
C PRO A 44 1.72 10.67 7.28
N HIS A 45 2.28 11.86 7.00
CA HIS A 45 3.72 12.06 6.85
C HIS A 45 4.52 11.87 8.15
N ASP A 46 3.89 12.09 9.31
CA ASP A 46 4.52 12.00 10.62
C ASP A 46 4.39 10.60 11.25
N LEU A 47 3.68 9.67 10.60
CA LEU A 47 3.49 8.31 11.12
C LEU A 47 4.84 7.63 11.35
N THR A 48 4.99 7.00 12.50
CA THR A 48 6.21 6.31 12.95
C THR A 48 5.90 4.85 13.29
N ALA A 49 6.94 4.03 13.39
CA ALA A 49 6.79 2.64 13.78
C ALA A 49 6.06 2.50 15.12
N GLY A 50 5.04 1.64 15.17
CA GLY A 50 4.19 1.42 16.34
C GLY A 50 2.85 2.17 16.30
N ASP A 51 2.73 3.24 15.49
CA ASP A 51 1.47 3.95 15.30
C ASP A 51 0.40 3.03 14.70
N LYS A 52 -0.86 3.31 15.01
CA LYS A 52 -2.01 2.55 14.53
C LYS A 52 -2.80 3.34 13.48
N ILE A 53 -3.24 2.62 12.47
CA ILE A 53 -4.07 3.16 11.39
C ILE A 53 -5.26 2.24 11.17
N ASP A 54 -6.42 2.82 10.90
CA ASP A 54 -7.59 2.08 10.44
C ASP A 54 -7.51 1.90 8.93
N VAL A 55 -7.67 0.67 8.47
CA VAL A 55 -7.60 0.30 7.05
C VAL A 55 -8.92 -0.33 6.64
N ASN A 56 -9.39 0.01 5.44
CA ASN A 56 -10.55 -0.60 4.81
C ASN A 56 -10.17 -1.19 3.45
N ILE A 57 -10.14 -2.51 3.37
CA ILE A 57 -9.89 -3.26 2.13
C ILE A 57 -11.17 -4.00 1.75
N GLU A 58 -11.78 -3.71 0.59
CA GLU A 58 -13.02 -4.38 0.13
C GLU A 58 -14.14 -4.47 1.21
N ASN A 59 -14.29 -3.45 2.07
CA ASN A 59 -15.22 -3.41 3.22
C ASN A 59 -14.80 -4.25 4.45
N PHE A 60 -13.65 -4.93 4.39
CA PHE A 60 -13.00 -5.51 5.56
C PHE A 60 -12.19 -4.42 6.27
N LYS A 61 -12.69 -4.00 7.45
CA LYS A 61 -12.06 -2.97 8.29
C LYS A 61 -11.20 -3.61 9.37
N PHE A 62 -9.99 -3.10 9.54
CA PHE A 62 -9.07 -3.56 10.56
C PHE A 62 -8.08 -2.48 10.98
N VAL A 63 -7.48 -2.66 12.16
CA VAL A 63 -6.38 -1.82 12.64
C VAL A 63 -5.05 -2.46 12.21
N ALA A 64 -4.23 -1.70 11.50
CA ALA A 64 -2.85 -2.08 11.17
C ALA A 64 -1.85 -1.30 12.02
N GLU A 65 -0.67 -1.87 12.22
CA GLU A 65 0.45 -1.20 12.87
C GLU A 65 1.45 -0.72 11.81
N VAL A 66 1.77 0.57 11.81
CA VAL A 66 2.85 1.11 10.98
C VAL A 66 4.17 0.49 11.44
N LYS A 67 4.93 -0.04 10.49
CA LYS A 67 6.26 -0.62 10.74
C LYS A 67 7.37 0.27 10.21
N GLU A 68 7.12 1.00 9.13
CA GLU A 68 8.10 1.88 8.50
C GLU A 68 7.39 2.97 7.69
N ASN A 69 7.93 4.18 7.70
CA ASN A 69 7.43 5.32 6.92
C ASN A 69 8.61 6.26 6.60
N THR A 70 9.38 5.92 5.58
CA THR A 70 10.51 6.72 5.08
C THR A 70 10.16 7.35 3.74
N GLU A 71 11.07 8.12 3.15
CA GLU A 71 10.86 8.72 1.83
C GLU A 71 10.57 7.70 0.72
N THR A 72 11.10 6.48 0.83
CA THR A 72 11.01 5.45 -0.21
C THR A 72 10.15 4.26 0.18
N VAL A 73 9.69 4.15 1.42
CA VAL A 73 8.85 3.02 1.83
C VAL A 73 7.80 3.41 2.87
N PHE A 74 6.62 2.83 2.72
CA PHE A 74 5.60 2.78 3.76
C PHE A 74 5.22 1.32 4.00
N THR A 75 5.25 0.88 5.24
CA THR A 75 4.99 -0.51 5.61
C THR A 75 4.02 -0.56 6.78
N TRP A 76 3.04 -1.46 6.70
CA TRP A 76 2.21 -1.83 7.84
C TRP A 76 2.16 -3.33 8.08
N GLN A 77 1.78 -3.69 9.30
CA GLN A 77 1.45 -5.05 9.70
C GLN A 77 -0.06 -5.12 9.96
N GLY A 78 -0.78 -5.87 9.14
CA GLY A 78 -2.19 -6.20 9.40
C GLY A 78 -2.33 -7.20 10.55
N PRO A 79 -3.52 -7.31 11.17
CA PRO A 79 -3.77 -8.26 12.24
C PRO A 79 -3.70 -9.69 11.72
N PRO A 80 -3.40 -10.67 12.59
CA PRO A 80 -3.47 -12.07 12.21
C PRO A 80 -4.92 -12.49 11.93
N VAL A 81 -5.17 -13.06 10.76
CA VAL A 81 -6.44 -13.70 10.40
C VAL A 81 -6.17 -15.19 10.21
N PHE A 82 -6.85 -16.06 10.97
CA PHE A 82 -6.56 -17.50 11.01
C PHE A 82 -5.05 -17.82 11.18
N THR A 83 -4.36 -17.10 12.08
CA THR A 83 -2.90 -17.18 12.35
C THR A 83 -1.96 -16.65 11.27
N ILE A 84 -2.50 -16.11 10.16
CA ILE A 84 -1.70 -15.51 9.09
C ILE A 84 -1.72 -14.01 9.26
N ALA A 85 -0.54 -13.42 9.47
CA ALA A 85 -0.37 -11.98 9.53
C ALA A 85 0.33 -11.49 8.25
N GLY A 86 -0.17 -10.39 7.70
CA GLY A 86 0.30 -9.82 6.46
C GLY A 86 1.15 -8.55 6.68
N LEU A 87 2.41 -8.58 6.27
CA LEU A 87 3.27 -7.40 6.22
C LEU A 87 3.19 -6.80 4.82
N HIS A 88 2.45 -5.70 4.70
CA HIS A 88 2.24 -5.01 3.43
C HIS A 88 3.25 -3.86 3.30
N LYS A 89 3.90 -3.76 2.14
CA LYS A 89 4.90 -2.72 1.85
C LYS A 89 4.56 -2.00 0.56
N PHE A 90 4.68 -0.69 0.58
CA PHE A 90 4.61 0.20 -0.57
C PHE A 90 5.98 0.84 -0.76
N HIS A 91 6.70 0.44 -1.80
CA HIS A 91 7.99 1.03 -2.19
C HIS A 91 7.77 2.11 -3.24
N ILE A 92 8.45 3.24 -3.08
CA ILE A 92 8.36 4.45 -3.91
C ILE A 92 9.80 4.83 -4.27
N GLU A 93 10.37 4.15 -5.25
CA GLU A 93 11.79 4.29 -5.58
C GLU A 93 12.01 5.21 -6.80
N PRO A 94 13.04 6.08 -6.80
CA PRO A 94 13.36 6.88 -7.97
C PRO A 94 13.78 6.02 -9.16
N ALA A 95 13.37 6.42 -10.36
CA ALA A 95 13.88 5.96 -11.63
C ALA A 95 14.11 7.13 -12.58
N ASN A 96 14.86 6.90 -13.66
CA ASN A 96 15.22 7.91 -14.67
C ASN A 96 15.74 9.21 -14.01
N ASP A 97 16.75 9.08 -13.15
CA ASP A 97 17.36 10.18 -12.39
C ASP A 97 16.36 11.01 -11.55
N GLY A 98 15.28 10.37 -11.08
CA GLY A 98 14.22 10.98 -10.27
C GLY A 98 13.07 11.58 -11.06
N ALA A 99 13.09 11.46 -12.40
CA ALA A 99 11.98 11.91 -13.25
C ALA A 99 10.77 10.97 -13.19
N SER A 100 10.98 9.68 -12.89
CA SER A 100 9.93 8.69 -12.72
C SER A 100 10.07 7.94 -11.40
N THR A 101 9.05 7.13 -11.08
CA THR A 101 8.97 6.33 -9.85
C THR A 101 8.70 4.87 -10.21
N ILE A 102 9.48 3.96 -9.62
CA ILE A 102 9.12 2.54 -9.55
C ILE A 102 8.30 2.35 -8.28
N PHE A 103 7.00 2.11 -8.46
CA PHE A 103 6.09 1.83 -7.37
C PHE A 103 5.87 0.33 -7.24
N THR A 104 6.19 -0.24 -6.08
CA THR A 104 6.05 -1.68 -5.82
C THR A 104 5.21 -1.92 -4.58
N GLN A 105 4.16 -2.73 -4.74
CA GLN A 105 3.41 -3.28 -3.61
C GLN A 105 3.82 -4.73 -3.37
N SER A 106 4.04 -5.08 -2.10
CA SER A 106 4.30 -6.46 -1.70
C SER A 106 3.55 -6.85 -0.42
N GLU A 107 3.20 -8.13 -0.33
CA GLU A 107 2.58 -8.75 0.83
C GLU A 107 3.39 -9.97 1.25
N ASP A 108 4.04 -9.84 2.40
CA ASP A 108 4.74 -10.91 3.07
C ASP A 108 3.81 -11.56 4.09
N LEU A 109 3.14 -12.63 3.65
CA LEU A 109 2.33 -13.48 4.52
C LEU A 109 3.27 -14.31 5.41
N LYS A 110 3.24 -14.06 6.73
CA LYS A 110 3.95 -14.87 7.73
C LYS A 110 2.97 -15.81 8.43
N GLY A 111 3.32 -17.08 8.55
CA GLY A 111 2.50 -18.12 9.21
C GLY A 111 2.70 -19.51 8.60
N LEU A 112 2.31 -20.56 9.33
CA LEU A 112 2.50 -21.97 8.95
C LEU A 112 1.90 -22.34 7.58
N LEU A 113 0.90 -21.58 7.11
CA LEU A 113 0.16 -21.81 5.86
C LEU A 113 0.49 -20.80 4.74
N SER A 114 1.45 -19.88 4.94
CA SER A 114 1.74 -18.83 3.96
C SER A 114 2.27 -19.35 2.62
N PHE A 115 2.90 -20.53 2.62
CA PHE A 115 3.46 -21.17 1.42
C PHE A 115 2.38 -21.60 0.40
N ILE A 116 1.15 -21.89 0.85
CA ILE A 116 0.04 -22.32 -0.01
C ILE A 116 -0.63 -21.10 -0.69
N MET A 117 -0.61 -19.94 -0.04
CA MET A 117 -1.42 -18.79 -0.48
C MET A 117 -0.86 -18.08 -1.72
N SER A 118 0.46 -17.99 -1.90
CA SER A 118 1.07 -17.23 -3.00
C SER A 118 0.70 -17.77 -4.41
N PRO A 119 0.73 -19.09 -4.69
CA PRO A 119 0.28 -19.64 -5.98
C PRO A 119 -1.24 -19.84 -6.09
N SER A 120 -1.99 -19.67 -5.00
CA SER A 120 -3.44 -19.92 -4.96
C SER A 120 -4.23 -18.82 -5.68
N LEU A 121 -5.53 -19.07 -5.89
CA LEU A 121 -6.48 -18.08 -6.43
C LEU A 121 -6.50 -16.79 -5.60
N LEU A 122 -6.27 -16.89 -4.28
CA LEU A 122 -6.20 -15.74 -3.38
C LEU A 122 -4.98 -14.86 -3.68
N GLY A 123 -3.83 -15.46 -3.97
CA GLY A 123 -2.61 -14.74 -4.36
C GLY A 123 -2.78 -14.00 -5.69
N LYS A 124 -3.44 -14.64 -6.67
CA LYS A 124 -3.78 -13.99 -7.95
C LYS A 124 -4.77 -12.83 -7.77
N LYS A 125 -5.80 -13.00 -6.94
CA LYS A 125 -6.77 -11.93 -6.63
C LYS A 125 -6.06 -10.73 -5.99
N MET A 126 -5.19 -10.98 -5.01
CA MET A 126 -4.44 -9.91 -4.33
C MET A 126 -3.54 -9.14 -5.31
N ARG A 127 -2.84 -9.85 -6.20
CA ARG A 127 -2.03 -9.19 -7.25
C ARG A 127 -2.89 -8.33 -8.17
N ALA A 128 -4.04 -8.83 -8.62
CA ALA A 128 -4.94 -8.06 -9.46
C ALA A 128 -5.43 -6.78 -8.77
N HIS A 129 -5.63 -6.82 -7.45
CA HIS A 129 -5.95 -5.61 -6.69
C HIS A 129 -4.80 -4.61 -6.62
N PHE A 130 -3.55 -5.08 -6.50
CA PHE A 130 -2.38 -4.19 -6.55
C PHE A 130 -2.34 -3.50 -7.92
N ASP A 131 -2.56 -4.26 -8.99
CA ASP A 131 -2.56 -3.72 -10.36
C ASP A 131 -3.64 -2.65 -10.58
N ILE A 132 -4.82 -2.81 -9.95
CA ILE A 132 -5.89 -1.81 -9.96
C ILE A 132 -5.45 -0.53 -9.23
N PHE A 133 -4.92 -0.64 -8.00
CA PHE A 133 -4.45 0.52 -7.24
C PHE A 133 -3.30 1.24 -7.95
N HIS A 134 -2.36 0.48 -8.52
CA HIS A 134 -1.24 0.97 -9.32
C HIS A 134 -1.72 1.82 -10.50
N ARG A 135 -2.68 1.31 -11.27
CA ARG A 135 -3.24 2.01 -12.42
C ARG A 135 -3.86 3.35 -12.01
N ASP A 136 -4.63 3.35 -10.93
CA ASP A 136 -5.33 4.56 -10.47
C ASP A 136 -4.36 5.59 -9.88
N LEU A 137 -3.38 5.15 -9.08
CA LEU A 137 -2.31 6.01 -8.54
C LEU A 137 -1.48 6.61 -9.68
N LYS A 138 -1.11 5.80 -10.69
CA LYS A 138 -0.38 6.25 -11.88
C LYS A 138 -1.17 7.34 -12.60
N ALA A 139 -2.44 7.09 -12.91
CA ALA A 139 -3.29 8.05 -13.59
C ALA A 139 -3.39 9.38 -12.80
N ARG A 140 -3.56 9.30 -11.48
CA ARG A 140 -3.64 10.48 -10.61
C ARG A 140 -2.32 11.26 -10.58
N ALA A 141 -1.18 10.57 -10.53
CA ALA A 141 0.14 11.19 -10.43
C ALA A 141 0.63 11.80 -11.74
N GLU A 142 0.25 11.23 -12.89
CA GLU A 142 0.69 11.71 -14.21
C GLU A 142 -0.17 12.85 -14.76
N GLN A 143 -1.40 13.02 -14.26
CA GLN A 143 -2.30 14.10 -14.68
C GLN A 143 -2.17 15.39 -13.87
N ALA A 144 -1.58 15.32 -12.68
CA ALA A 144 -1.48 16.44 -11.72
C ALA A 144 -0.38 17.45 -12.06
#